data_AF-A0AAD5RCL2-F1
#
_entry.id   AF-A0AAD5RCL2-F1
#
_cell.length_a   1.000
_cell.length_b   1.000
_cell.length_c   1.000
_cell.angle_alpha   90.00
_cell.angle_beta   90.00
_cell.angle_gamma   90.00
#
_symmetry.space_group_name_H-M   'P 1'
#
loop_
_entity.id
_entity.type
_entity.pdbx_description
1 polymer ?
#
loop_
_entity_poly.entity_id
_entity_poly.type
_entity_poly.pdbx_seq_one_letter_code
_entity_poly.pdbx_strand_id
1 'polypeptide(L)'
;MRGFKTFLIIFKSLDVLVMISVLLVVFMINSVTFYPFAVFCFVEVLSLSVSILHARTPSLGVLLIYVALEIGKALAAITLALVTVLYDHDKDCEIAKCRTFQFSPMERFRFFWFLIAKAAFSMFVCLVAMAHSPQLHDYNSEDDIL
;
A
#
# COMPACT_ATOMS: atom_id res chain seq x y z
N MET A 1 -16.89 18.59 -2.05
CA MET A 1 -16.89 17.22 -1.49
C MET A 1 -17.04 16.06 -2.49
N ARG A 2 -17.81 16.18 -3.59
CA ARG A 2 -17.85 15.09 -4.61
C ARG A 2 -16.48 14.80 -5.23
N GLY A 3 -15.69 15.84 -5.51
CA GLY A 3 -14.35 15.69 -6.11
C GLY A 3 -13.39 14.83 -5.30
N PHE A 4 -13.31 15.02 -3.98
CA PHE A 4 -12.41 14.24 -3.10
C PHE A 4 -12.81 12.77 -3.02
N LYS A 5 -14.11 12.47 -2.87
CA LYS A 5 -14.62 11.09 -2.88
C LYS A 5 -14.32 10.37 -4.19
N THR A 6 -14.54 11.05 -5.31
CA THR A 6 -14.25 10.52 -6.65
C THR A 6 -12.74 10.33 -6.85
N PHE A 7 -11.91 11.28 -6.40
CA PHE A 7 -10.46 11.19 -6.46
C PHE A 7 -9.95 9.94 -5.74
N LEU A 8 -10.38 9.70 -4.49
CA LEU A 8 -9.96 8.52 -3.72
C LEU A 8 -10.32 7.21 -4.42
N ILE A 9 -11.56 7.07 -4.90
CA ILE A 9 -12.01 5.85 -5.60
C ILE A 9 -11.21 5.63 -6.88
N ILE A 10 -11.03 6.67 -7.71
CA ILE A 10 -10.30 6.55 -8.98
C ILE A 10 -8.85 6.16 -8.70
N PHE A 11 -8.19 6.87 -7.78
CA PHE A 11 -6.79 6.60 -7.45
C PHE A 11 -6.61 5.17 -6.93
N LYS A 12 -7.50 4.71 -6.04
CA LYS A 12 -7.47 3.34 -5.52
C LYS A 12 -7.75 2.29 -6.57
N SER A 13 -8.69 2.57 -7.47
CA SER A 13 -9.00 1.67 -8.58
C SER A 13 -7.79 1.50 -9.52
N LEU A 14 -7.05 2.58 -9.77
CA LEU A 14 -5.82 2.53 -10.55
C LEU A 14 -4.72 1.73 -9.83
N ASP A 15 -4.53 1.94 -8.52
CA ASP A 15 -3.55 1.18 -7.72
C ASP A 15 -3.87 -0.32 -7.71
N VAL A 16 -5.14 -0.70 -7.54
CA VAL A 16 -5.60 -2.09 -7.64
C VAL A 16 -5.32 -2.66 -9.04
N LEU A 17 -5.61 -1.91 -10.11
CA LEU A 17 -5.35 -2.36 -11.48
C LEU A 17 -3.86 -2.60 -11.73
N VAL A 18 -3.00 -1.71 -11.23
CA VAL A 18 -1.54 -1.87 -11.30
C VAL A 18 -1.11 -3.11 -10.51
N MET A 19 -1.63 -3.32 -9.30
CA MET A 19 -1.30 -4.50 -8.49
C MET A 19 -1.73 -5.82 -9.14
N ILE A 20 -2.92 -5.86 -9.75
CA ILE A 20 -3.37 -7.03 -10.52
C ILE A 20 -2.44 -7.28 -11.70
N SER A 21 -2.03 -6.21 -12.41
CA SER A 21 -1.12 -6.32 -13.54
C SER A 21 0.26 -6.85 -13.11
N VAL A 22 0.80 -6.33 -12.00
CA VAL A 22 2.06 -6.82 -11.41
C VAL A 22 1.92 -8.29 -11.00
N LEU A 23 0.82 -8.66 -10.34
CA LEU A 23 0.56 -10.02 -9.90
C LEU A 23 0.49 -11.01 -11.09
N LEU A 24 -0.17 -10.61 -12.18
CA LEU A 24 -0.22 -11.40 -13.41
C LEU A 24 1.17 -11.58 -14.03
N VAL A 25 1.97 -10.51 -14.13
CA VAL A 25 3.34 -10.60 -14.65
C VAL A 25 4.18 -11.55 -13.79
N VAL A 26 4.13 -11.39 -12.48
CA VAL A 26 4.86 -12.21 -11.51
C VAL A 26 4.43 -13.67 -11.55
N PHE A 27 3.15 -13.94 -11.76
CA PHE A 27 2.61 -15.28 -11.97
C PHE A 27 3.15 -15.91 -13.26
N MET A 28 3.15 -15.17 -14.37
CA MET A 28 3.63 -15.66 -15.67
C MET A 28 5.12 -16.03 -15.66
N ILE A 29 5.94 -15.30 -14.88
CA ILE A 29 7.37 -15.59 -14.71
C ILE A 29 7.66 -16.58 -13.58
N ASN A 30 6.61 -17.11 -12.91
CA ASN A 30 6.70 -18.03 -11.78
C ASN A 30 7.66 -17.56 -10.66
N SER A 31 7.64 -16.26 -10.36
CA SER A 31 8.56 -15.65 -9.39
C SER A 31 8.06 -15.84 -7.95
N VAL A 32 9.00 -16.05 -7.02
CA VAL A 32 8.72 -16.20 -5.58
C VAL A 32 8.08 -14.95 -4.97
N THR A 33 8.20 -13.79 -5.63
CA THR A 33 7.52 -12.54 -5.25
C THR A 33 5.99 -12.61 -5.32
N PHE A 34 5.42 -13.66 -5.92
CA PHE A 34 3.97 -13.82 -6.08
C PHE A 34 3.21 -13.70 -4.75
N TYR A 35 3.64 -14.41 -3.71
CA TYR A 35 2.92 -14.44 -2.44
C TYR A 35 2.90 -13.07 -1.73
N PRO A 36 4.03 -12.35 -1.59
CA PRO A 36 4.00 -10.97 -1.11
C PRO A 36 3.06 -10.06 -1.92
N PHE A 37 3.12 -10.12 -3.26
CA PHE A 37 2.28 -9.28 -4.11
C PHE A 37 0.79 -9.65 -4.02
N ALA A 38 0.46 -10.93 -3.83
CA ALA A 38 -0.91 -11.38 -3.61
C ALA A 38 -1.49 -10.79 -2.32
N VAL A 39 -0.71 -10.78 -1.23
CA VAL A 39 -1.11 -10.17 0.05
C VAL A 39 -1.33 -8.66 -0.12
N PHE A 40 -0.39 -7.95 -0.78
CA PHE A 40 -0.58 -6.52 -1.06
C PHE A 40 -1.80 -6.26 -1.95
N CYS A 41 -2.04 -7.08 -2.96
CA CYS A 41 -3.20 -6.95 -3.83
C CYS A 41 -4.51 -7.14 -3.04
N PHE A 42 -4.56 -8.10 -2.14
CA PHE A 42 -5.71 -8.30 -1.25
C PHE A 42 -5.97 -7.08 -0.37
N VAL A 43 -4.91 -6.52 0.24
CA VAL A 43 -5.03 -5.29 1.05
C VAL A 43 -5.52 -4.11 0.22
N GLU A 44 -5.06 -3.93 -1.03
CA GLU A 44 -5.56 -2.85 -1.90
C GLU A 44 -7.05 -3.01 -2.24
N VAL A 45 -7.52 -4.25 -2.48
CA VAL A 45 -8.95 -4.52 -2.70
C VAL A 45 -9.78 -4.18 -1.46
N LEU A 46 -9.27 -4.48 -0.26
CA LEU A 46 -9.90 -4.06 1.00
C LEU A 46 -9.92 -2.53 1.11
N SER A 47 -8.80 -1.84 0.87
CA SER A 47 -8.72 -0.38 0.90
C SER A 47 -9.67 0.28 -0.11
N LEU A 48 -9.82 -0.27 -1.32
CA LEU A 48 -10.80 0.19 -2.30
C LEU A 48 -12.23 0.00 -1.79
N SER A 49 -12.53 -1.14 -1.18
CA SER A 49 -13.84 -1.42 -0.59
C SER A 49 -14.18 -0.41 0.52
N VAL A 50 -13.22 -0.10 1.40
CA VAL A 50 -13.37 0.93 2.43
C VAL A 50 -13.53 2.33 1.81
N SER A 51 -12.83 2.63 0.71
CA SER A 51 -12.97 3.91 -0.01
C SER A 51 -14.37 4.10 -0.60
N ILE A 52 -14.94 3.03 -1.17
CA ILE A 52 -16.32 3.03 -1.69
C ILE A 52 -17.31 3.18 -0.53
N LEU A 53 -17.08 2.49 0.59
CA LEU A 53 -17.89 2.61 1.80
C LEU A 53 -17.86 4.06 2.33
N HIS A 54 -16.68 4.65 2.44
CA HIS A 54 -16.50 6.05 2.86
C HIS A 54 -17.25 7.02 1.95
N ALA A 55 -17.25 6.79 0.64
CA ALA A 55 -17.96 7.64 -0.30
C ALA A 55 -19.49 7.60 -0.10
N ARG A 56 -20.04 6.42 0.20
CA ARG A 56 -21.48 6.20 0.45
C ARG A 56 -21.91 6.66 1.85
N THR A 57 -21.18 6.24 2.87
CA THR A 57 -21.45 6.53 4.29
C THR A 57 -20.23 7.22 4.89
N PRO A 58 -20.10 8.55 4.70
CA PRO A 58 -18.97 9.28 5.23
C PRO A 58 -19.08 9.37 6.76
N SER A 59 -18.37 8.49 7.49
CA SER A 59 -18.15 8.63 8.94
C SER A 59 -16.67 8.74 9.29
N LEU A 60 -16.37 9.37 10.43
CA LEU A 60 -15.01 9.49 10.97
C LEU A 60 -14.38 8.11 11.20
N GLY A 61 -15.15 7.14 11.71
CA GLY A 61 -14.68 5.77 11.91
C GLY A 61 -14.21 5.09 10.61
N VAL A 62 -14.94 5.26 9.51
CA VAL A 62 -14.55 4.69 8.21
C VAL A 62 -13.29 5.37 7.66
N LEU A 63 -13.14 6.69 7.87
CA LEU A 63 -11.93 7.42 7.52
C LEU A 63 -10.72 6.90 8.31
N LEU A 64 -10.86 6.67 9.61
CA LEU A 64 -9.78 6.14 10.46
C LEU A 64 -9.36 4.73 10.03
N ILE A 65 -10.32 3.86 9.67
CA ILE A 65 -10.03 2.54 9.11
C ILE A 65 -9.24 2.67 7.81
N TYR A 66 -9.65 3.57 6.92
CA TYR A 66 -8.93 3.83 5.68
C TYR A 66 -7.49 4.28 5.93
N VAL A 67 -7.29 5.27 6.81
CA VAL A 67 -5.97 5.77 7.21
C VAL A 67 -5.11 4.65 7.83
N ALA A 68 -5.69 3.83 8.71
CA ALA A 68 -5.00 2.71 9.33
C ALA A 68 -4.55 1.66 8.29
N LEU A 69 -5.38 1.38 7.28
CA LEU A 69 -5.02 0.48 6.18
C LEU A 69 -3.86 1.05 5.33
N GLU A 70 -3.88 2.35 5.03
CA GLU A 70 -2.80 3.01 4.27
C GLU A 70 -1.47 3.07 5.05
N ILE A 71 -1.52 3.32 6.36
CA ILE A 71 -0.32 3.29 7.20
C ILE A 71 0.19 1.86 7.35
N GLY A 72 -0.70 0.91 7.67
CA GLY A 72 -0.35 -0.49 7.87
C GLY A 72 0.30 -1.11 6.65
N LYS A 73 -0.23 -0.84 5.45
CA LYS A 73 0.38 -1.34 4.20
C LYS A 73 1.73 -0.68 3.90
N ALA A 74 1.89 0.62 4.19
CA ALA A 74 3.16 1.30 4.02
C ALA A 74 4.23 0.74 4.94
N LEU A 75 3.89 0.50 6.21
CA LEU A 75 4.77 -0.16 7.19
C LEU A 75 5.15 -1.57 6.73
N ALA A 76 4.18 -2.38 6.31
CA ALA A 76 4.45 -3.73 5.80
C ALA A 76 5.38 -3.71 4.57
N ALA A 77 5.18 -2.77 3.65
CA ALA A 77 6.04 -2.59 2.48
C ALA A 77 7.47 -2.18 2.87
N ILE A 78 7.63 -1.23 3.79
CA ILE A 78 8.95 -0.81 4.29
C ILE A 78 9.65 -1.94 5.03
N THR A 79 8.95 -2.65 5.92
CA THR A 79 9.51 -3.79 6.66
C THR A 79 9.97 -4.88 5.68
N LEU A 80 9.16 -5.20 4.67
CA LEU A 80 9.54 -6.19 3.67
C LEU A 80 10.74 -5.73 2.84
N ALA A 81 10.78 -4.45 2.44
CA ALA A 81 11.91 -3.86 1.72
C ALA A 81 13.21 -3.96 2.56
N LEU A 82 13.14 -3.61 3.85
CA LEU A 82 14.28 -3.72 4.77
C LEU A 82 14.73 -5.17 4.95
N VAL A 83 13.82 -6.11 5.15
CA VAL A 83 14.15 -7.54 5.29
C VAL A 83 14.83 -8.06 4.01
N THR A 84 14.35 -7.68 2.84
CA THR A 84 14.93 -8.12 1.56
C THR A 84 16.37 -7.64 1.32
N VAL A 85 16.76 -6.51 1.92
CA VAL A 85 18.11 -5.93 1.76
C VAL A 85 19.02 -6.32 2.93
N LEU A 86 18.56 -6.14 4.17
CA LEU A 86 19.38 -6.32 5.37
C LEU A 86 19.60 -7.79 5.72
N TYR A 87 18.59 -8.65 5.54
CA TYR A 87 18.67 -10.03 6.00
C TYR A 87 19.49 -10.93 5.07
N ASP A 88 19.48 -10.63 3.76
CA ASP A 88 20.24 -11.38 2.76
C ASP A 88 21.65 -10.78 2.49
N HIS A 89 22.06 -9.74 3.23
CA HIS A 89 23.43 -9.19 3.24
C HIS A 89 24.03 -8.91 1.85
N ASP A 90 23.19 -8.54 0.88
CA ASP A 90 23.58 -8.32 -0.53
C ASP A 90 24.29 -9.52 -1.20
N LYS A 91 24.10 -10.74 -0.67
CA LYS A 91 24.72 -11.94 -1.23
C LYS A 91 23.97 -12.39 -2.48
N ASP A 92 24.74 -12.81 -3.49
CA ASP A 92 24.25 -13.53 -4.67
C ASP A 92 23.66 -14.88 -4.25
N CYS A 93 22.33 -14.98 -4.27
CA CYS A 93 21.62 -16.19 -3.86
C CYS A 93 21.83 -17.38 -4.81
N GLU A 94 22.48 -17.18 -5.97
CA GLU A 94 22.98 -18.25 -6.84
C GLU A 94 24.17 -19.00 -6.23
N ILE A 95 25.01 -18.31 -5.43
CA ILE A 95 26.26 -18.88 -4.89
C ILE A 95 26.04 -19.40 -3.45
N ALA A 96 25.11 -18.82 -2.70
CA ALA A 96 24.73 -19.27 -1.36
C ALA A 96 23.20 -19.28 -1.19
N LYS A 97 22.62 -20.38 -0.69
CA LYS A 97 21.17 -20.46 -0.41
C LYS A 97 20.73 -19.35 0.53
N CYS A 98 19.92 -18.42 0.04
CA CYS A 98 19.27 -17.39 0.85
C CYS A 98 18.16 -17.99 1.72
N ARG A 99 17.95 -17.42 2.93
CA ARG A 99 16.98 -17.93 3.91
C ARG A 99 15.55 -17.44 3.67
N THR A 100 15.40 -16.29 3.01
CA THR A 100 14.11 -15.59 2.85
C THR A 100 13.50 -15.79 1.47
N PHE A 101 14.17 -15.30 0.41
CA PHE A 101 13.71 -15.45 -0.96
C PHE A 101 14.90 -15.74 -1.88
N GLN A 102 14.72 -16.63 -2.87
CA GLN A 102 15.69 -16.86 -3.93
C GLN A 102 15.48 -15.80 -5.02
N PHE A 103 16.09 -14.63 -4.84
CA PHE A 103 16.07 -13.56 -5.84
C PHE A 103 17.38 -13.49 -6.61
N SER A 104 17.29 -13.19 -7.90
CA SER A 104 18.43 -12.62 -8.62
C SER A 104 18.69 -11.18 -8.14
N PRO A 105 19.92 -10.65 -8.26
CA PRO A 105 20.25 -9.29 -7.86
C PRO A 105 19.33 -8.23 -8.50
N MET A 106 18.99 -8.43 -9.78
CA MET A 106 18.10 -7.53 -10.51
C MET A 106 16.65 -7.58 -10.03
N GLU A 107 16.12 -8.75 -9.69
CA GLU A 107 14.78 -8.87 -9.12
C GLU A 107 14.69 -8.23 -7.74
N ARG A 108 15.71 -8.43 -6.89
CA ARG A 108 15.78 -7.82 -5.56
C ARG A 108 15.78 -6.30 -5.62
N PHE A 109 16.60 -5.71 -6.50
CA PHE A 109 16.64 -4.26 -6.68
C PHE A 109 15.30 -3.68 -7.15
N ARG A 110 14.67 -4.32 -8.14
CA ARG A 110 13.36 -3.88 -8.66
C ARG A 110 12.25 -4.04 -7.61
N PHE A 111 12.26 -5.15 -6.87
CA PHE A 111 11.30 -5.41 -5.80
C PHE A 111 11.43 -4.40 -4.66
N PHE A 112 12.66 -4.08 -4.23
CA PHE A 112 12.93 -3.05 -3.23
C PHE A 112 12.37 -1.69 -3.64
N TRP A 113 12.73 -1.20 -4.84
CA TRP A 113 12.27 0.11 -5.30
C TRP A 113 10.75 0.16 -5.51
N PHE A 114 10.15 -0.95 -5.95
CA PHE A 114 8.70 -1.05 -6.04
C PHE A 114 8.04 -0.89 -4.66
N LEU A 115 8.53 -1.59 -3.64
CA LEU A 115 7.98 -1.50 -2.28
C LEU A 115 8.14 -0.10 -1.67
N ILE A 116 9.30 0.53 -1.86
CA ILE A 116 9.55 1.89 -1.37
C ILE A 116 8.64 2.90 -2.08
N ALA A 117 8.53 2.81 -3.41
CA ALA A 117 7.62 3.68 -4.17
C ALA A 117 6.16 3.48 -3.71
N LYS A 118 5.72 2.24 -3.53
CA LYS A 118 4.36 1.93 -3.06
C LYS A 118 4.11 2.47 -1.65
N ALA A 119 5.08 2.35 -0.74
CA ALA A 119 5.00 2.92 0.60
C ALA A 119 4.90 4.46 0.56
N ALA A 120 5.70 5.12 -0.28
CA ALA A 120 5.67 6.57 -0.45
C ALA A 120 4.32 7.05 -1.01
N PHE A 121 3.80 6.39 -2.05
CA PHE A 121 2.48 6.70 -2.62
C PHE A 121 1.35 6.48 -1.61
N SER A 122 1.40 5.40 -0.84
CA SER A 122 0.45 5.12 0.24
C SER A 122 0.40 6.24 1.27
N MET A 123 1.58 6.65 1.77
CA MET A 123 1.69 7.71 2.77
C MET A 123 1.24 9.06 2.20
N PHE A 124 1.55 9.36 0.95
CA PHE A 124 1.07 10.57 0.28
C PHE A 124 -0.46 10.60 0.20
N VAL A 125 -1.09 9.51 -0.25
CA VAL A 125 -2.56 9.41 -0.32
C VAL A 125 -3.19 9.51 1.07
N CYS A 126 -2.55 8.92 2.08
CA CYS A 126 -2.98 9.04 3.48
C CYS A 126 -2.98 10.51 3.95
N LEU A 127 -1.90 11.26 3.68
CA LEU A 127 -1.80 12.68 4.01
C LEU A 127 -2.86 13.52 3.29
N VAL A 128 -3.05 13.29 1.99
CA VAL A 128 -4.11 13.95 1.20
C VAL A 128 -5.48 13.62 1.77
N ALA A 129 -5.70 12.37 2.20
CA ALA A 129 -6.97 11.94 2.75
C ALA A 129 -7.28 12.64 4.10
N MET A 130 -6.27 12.80 4.95
CA MET A 130 -6.42 13.53 6.22
C MET A 130 -6.62 15.03 5.98
N ALA A 131 -5.83 15.66 5.12
CA ALA A 131 -5.86 17.10 4.87
C ALA A 131 -7.17 17.58 4.23
N HIS A 132 -7.82 16.73 3.43
CA HIS A 132 -9.06 17.08 2.72
C HIS A 132 -10.31 16.39 3.30
N SER A 133 -10.19 15.72 4.45
CA SER A 133 -11.35 15.11 5.09
C SER A 133 -12.13 16.14 5.91
N PRO A 134 -13.41 16.41 5.57
CA PRO A 134 -14.24 17.31 6.37
C PRO A 134 -14.51 16.74 7.76
N GLN A 135 -14.62 15.42 7.93
CA GLN A 135 -14.96 14.83 9.24
C GLN A 135 -13.86 15.02 10.27
N LEU A 136 -12.60 15.05 9.81
CA LEU A 136 -11.47 15.30 10.71
C LEU A 136 -11.38 16.79 11.06
N HIS A 137 -11.74 17.66 10.12
CA HIS A 137 -11.82 19.09 10.37
C HIS A 137 -12.95 19.44 11.34
N ASP A 138 -14.14 18.87 11.14
CA ASP A 138 -15.30 19.07 12.00
C ASP A 138 -15.02 18.56 13.43
N TYR A 139 -14.42 17.37 13.58
CA TYR A 139 -13.99 16.84 14.88
C TYR A 139 -13.00 17.75 15.61
N ASN A 140 -11.95 18.22 14.92
CA ASN A 140 -10.97 19.13 15.53
C ASN A 140 -11.59 20.48 15.90
N SER A 141 -12.56 20.96 15.13
CA SER A 141 -13.23 22.24 15.41
C SER A 141 -14.18 22.19 16.61
N GLU A 142 -14.74 21.01 16.94
CA GLU A 142 -15.56 20.83 18.14
C GLU A 142 -14.72 20.89 19.43
N ASP A 143 -13.47 20.42 19.40
CA ASP A 143 -12.54 20.49 20.54
C ASP A 143 -12.06 21.92 20.83
N ASP A 144 -12.02 22.82 19.84
CA ASP A 144 -11.58 24.22 20.00
C ASP A 144 -12.64 25.15 20.62
N ILE A 145 -13.90 24.71 20.72
CA ILE A 145 -15.04 25.52 21.19
C ILE A 145 -15.32 25.31 22.70
N LEU A 146 -14.64 24.34 23.34
CA LEU A 146 -14.80 24.02 24.77
C LEU A 146 -13.76 24.73 25.67
#